data_AF-A3LYJ3-F1
#
_entry.id   AF-A3LYJ3-F1
#
_cell.length_a   1.000
_cell.length_b   1.000
_cell.length_c   1.000
_cell.angle_alpha   90.00
_cell.angle_beta   90.00
_cell.angle_gamma   90.00
#
_symmetry.space_group_name_H-M   'P 1'
#
loop_
_entity.id
_entity.type
_entity.pdbx_description
1 polymer ?
#
loop_
_entity_poly.entity_id
_entity_poly.type
_entity_poly.pdbx_seq_one_letter_code
_entity_poly.pdbx_strand_id
1 'polypeptide(L)'
;MKIVERALLLSFIARRRFTIWTNSVLRIGAKTESILKQQCQFEDHQIANIDLLDFSLDVDPLASISTELMERIINVEKDGSRTFKNVIILRGMQRLSASSQKCLYEFISMIDQFDTNESQGNCTVKFNDYVIQKPELFVIIPILDDKLYHDKLLQYLKEKFWFCIHQKVNVDEEIAPNFQSCYEENVIFLRDQASKVHVAPDIKRYIYSLVVHSRNHRLTSLAPLQSRLSTRAIDEIRDLCVALVAVQNYNTDELFVTPDHVKVAMRKVGYWLCDWECNPLFTPPSKPQKHQGFDESVEYQKRMEIKMLTGDWYGSDYTYVERYIEKMRSVKDENSPTGYTNQVIEDVIAKVHPPI
;
A
#
# COMPACT_ATOMS: atom_id res chain seq x y z
N MET A 1 -8.77 -15.91 4.28
CA MET A 1 -8.97 -14.47 4.52
C MET A 1 -8.28 -13.71 3.40
N LYS A 2 -9.06 -13.01 2.58
CA LYS A 2 -8.60 -12.37 1.34
C LYS A 2 -7.76 -11.13 1.68
N ILE A 3 -6.83 -10.74 0.80
CA ILE A 3 -5.80 -9.72 1.08
C ILE A 3 -6.42 -8.36 1.48
N VAL A 4 -7.50 -7.96 0.81
CA VAL A 4 -8.23 -6.71 1.07
C VAL A 4 -8.86 -6.69 2.46
N GLU A 5 -9.44 -7.81 2.90
CA GLU A 5 -10.08 -7.94 4.23
C GLU A 5 -9.05 -7.74 5.35
N ARG A 6 -7.87 -8.34 5.19
CA ARG A 6 -6.76 -8.17 6.13
C ARG A 6 -6.28 -6.73 6.17
N ALA A 7 -6.16 -6.09 5.01
CA ALA A 7 -5.74 -4.70 4.93
C ALA A 7 -6.73 -3.75 5.61
N LEU A 8 -8.03 -3.95 5.36
CA LEU A 8 -9.11 -3.23 6.05
C LEU A 8 -9.01 -3.38 7.57
N LEU A 9 -8.90 -4.62 8.06
CA LEU A 9 -8.79 -4.91 9.49
C LEU A 9 -7.58 -4.20 10.12
N LEU A 10 -6.39 -4.34 9.52
CA LEU A 10 -5.16 -3.69 9.99
C LEU A 10 -5.29 -2.16 10.00
N SER A 11 -5.89 -1.60 8.95
CA SER A 11 -6.09 -0.16 8.84
C SER A 11 -7.06 0.38 9.89
N PHE A 12 -8.15 -0.33 10.16
CA PHE A 12 -9.08 0.07 11.22
C PHE A 12 -8.43 -0.04 12.60
N ILE A 13 -7.66 -1.10 12.88
CA ILE A 13 -6.93 -1.23 14.16
C ILE A 13 -5.97 -0.05 14.36
N ALA A 14 -5.13 0.24 13.37
CA ALA A 14 -4.14 1.31 13.47
C ALA A 14 -4.70 2.72 13.25
N ARG A 15 -5.99 2.85 12.87
CA ARG A 15 -6.63 4.11 12.44
C ARG A 15 -5.87 4.82 11.31
N ARG A 16 -5.33 4.05 10.38
CA ARG A 16 -4.47 4.52 9.27
C ARG A 16 -5.07 4.16 7.92
N ARG A 17 -4.68 4.89 6.88
CA ARG A 17 -5.15 4.69 5.49
C ARG A 17 -4.26 3.69 4.76
N PHE A 18 -4.80 2.96 3.78
CA PHE A 18 -4.00 2.08 2.94
C PHE A 18 -4.43 2.21 1.47
N THR A 19 -3.53 1.83 0.57
CA THR A 19 -3.72 1.91 -0.87
C THR A 19 -3.92 0.52 -1.48
N ILE A 20 -4.72 0.43 -2.53
CA ILE A 20 -4.87 -0.80 -3.33
C ILE A 20 -4.34 -0.56 -4.74
N TRP A 21 -3.34 -1.32 -5.16
CA TRP A 21 -2.92 -1.43 -6.56
C TRP A 21 -3.61 -2.60 -7.24
N THR A 22 -4.10 -2.36 -8.46
CA THR A 22 -4.82 -3.39 -9.22
C THR A 22 -4.76 -3.18 -10.73
N ASN A 23 -4.99 -4.27 -11.45
CA ASN A 23 -5.22 -4.30 -12.89
C ASN A 23 -6.64 -3.83 -13.31
N SER A 24 -7.59 -3.74 -12.38
CA SER A 24 -8.97 -3.33 -12.67
C SER A 24 -9.61 -2.55 -11.53
N VAL A 25 -9.52 -1.22 -11.62
CA VAL A 25 -10.03 -0.27 -10.61
C VAL A 25 -11.54 -0.46 -10.35
N LEU A 26 -12.34 -0.58 -11.41
CA LEU A 26 -13.81 -0.72 -11.27
C LEU A 26 -14.20 -2.02 -10.56
N ARG A 27 -13.59 -3.14 -10.94
CA ARG A 27 -13.90 -4.44 -10.35
C ARG A 27 -13.43 -4.55 -8.90
N ILE A 28 -12.26 -4.00 -8.57
CA ILE A 28 -11.80 -3.94 -7.17
C ILE A 28 -12.62 -2.98 -6.34
N GLY A 29 -13.05 -1.84 -6.88
CA GLY A 29 -13.99 -0.95 -6.20
C GLY A 29 -15.26 -1.70 -5.78
N ALA A 30 -15.92 -2.35 -6.74
CA ALA A 30 -17.12 -3.16 -6.49
C ALA A 30 -16.86 -4.34 -5.53
N LYS A 31 -15.70 -5.02 -5.66
CA LYS A 31 -15.31 -6.12 -4.74
C LYS A 31 -15.08 -5.61 -3.32
N THR A 32 -14.47 -4.44 -3.17
CA THR A 32 -14.22 -3.82 -1.86
C THR A 32 -15.55 -3.41 -1.21
N GLU A 33 -16.46 -2.78 -1.96
CA GLU A 33 -17.82 -2.49 -1.48
C GLU A 33 -18.57 -3.76 -1.06
N SER A 34 -18.51 -4.82 -1.87
CA SER A 34 -19.14 -6.10 -1.54
C SER A 34 -18.59 -6.69 -0.23
N ILE A 35 -17.27 -6.63 0.00
CA ILE A 35 -16.63 -7.05 1.25
C ILE A 35 -17.14 -6.21 2.44
N LEU A 36 -17.21 -4.88 2.27
CA LEU A 36 -17.68 -3.97 3.32
C LEU A 36 -19.14 -4.25 3.71
N LYS A 37 -20.02 -4.48 2.72
CA LYS A 37 -21.44 -4.79 2.97
C LYS A 37 -21.65 -6.18 3.56
N GLN A 38 -21.00 -7.20 2.99
CA GLN A 38 -21.26 -8.60 3.35
C GLN A 38 -20.53 -9.04 4.63
N GLN A 39 -19.29 -8.60 4.83
CA GLN A 39 -18.45 -9.07 5.94
C GLN A 39 -18.39 -8.06 7.09
N CYS A 40 -18.29 -6.77 6.76
CA CYS A 40 -18.17 -5.71 7.77
C CYS A 40 -19.54 -5.12 8.18
N GLN A 41 -20.63 -5.52 7.49
CA GLN A 41 -22.00 -5.07 7.75
C GLN A 41 -22.21 -3.56 7.61
N PHE A 42 -21.41 -2.88 6.78
CA PHE A 42 -21.64 -1.46 6.49
C PHE A 42 -22.85 -1.28 5.56
N GLU A 43 -23.65 -0.26 5.85
CA GLU A 43 -24.74 0.17 4.99
C GLU A 43 -24.25 1.06 3.84
N ASP A 44 -25.06 1.16 2.78
CA ASP A 44 -24.73 1.94 1.58
C ASP A 44 -24.44 3.41 1.88
N HIS A 45 -25.11 3.98 2.86
CA HIS A 45 -24.93 5.38 3.27
C HIS A 45 -23.60 5.61 4.03
N GLN A 46 -22.96 4.56 4.54
CA GLN A 46 -21.68 4.63 5.27
C GLN A 46 -20.46 4.49 4.35
N ILE A 47 -20.68 4.19 3.07
CA ILE A 47 -19.62 3.99 2.07
C ILE A 47 -19.73 5.09 1.01
N ALA A 48 -18.61 5.72 0.67
CA ALA A 48 -18.49 6.65 -0.43
C ALA A 48 -17.51 6.10 -1.47
N ASN A 49 -17.96 5.84 -2.69
CA ASN A 49 -17.08 5.52 -3.81
C ASN A 49 -17.05 6.67 -4.80
N ILE A 50 -15.91 7.33 -4.88
CA ILE A 50 -15.75 8.63 -5.53
C ILE A 50 -14.70 8.49 -6.63
N ASP A 51 -15.06 8.86 -7.85
CA ASP A 51 -14.09 9.12 -8.91
C ASP A 51 -13.65 10.58 -8.83
N LEU A 52 -12.36 10.81 -8.61
CA LEU A 52 -11.80 12.16 -8.49
C LEU A 52 -11.80 12.91 -9.84
N LEU A 53 -12.05 12.22 -10.95
CA LEU A 53 -12.19 12.84 -12.27
C LEU A 53 -13.58 13.45 -12.51
N ASP A 54 -14.57 13.11 -11.69
CA ASP A 54 -15.93 13.65 -11.82
C ASP A 54 -16.03 15.12 -11.41
N PHE A 55 -15.01 15.66 -10.74
CA PHE A 55 -14.98 17.04 -10.26
C PHE A 55 -14.36 17.95 -11.33
N SER A 56 -15.13 18.91 -11.85
CA SER A 56 -14.65 19.87 -12.85
C SER A 56 -13.64 20.84 -12.23
N LEU A 57 -12.43 20.90 -12.79
CA LEU A 57 -11.28 21.63 -12.24
C LEU A 57 -11.10 23.05 -12.82
N ASP A 58 -12.11 23.59 -13.51
CA ASP A 58 -11.88 24.66 -14.50
C ASP A 58 -11.86 26.09 -13.93
N VAL A 59 -12.28 26.35 -12.69
CA VAL A 59 -12.45 27.74 -12.19
C VAL A 59 -11.76 28.03 -10.84
N ASP A 60 -11.72 27.07 -9.90
CA ASP A 60 -10.85 27.11 -8.71
C ASP A 60 -10.65 25.68 -8.16
N PRO A 61 -9.51 25.03 -8.45
CA PRO A 61 -9.28 23.63 -8.09
C PRO A 61 -9.41 23.36 -6.58
N LEU A 62 -9.07 24.33 -5.73
CA LEU A 62 -9.05 24.13 -4.29
C LEU A 62 -10.47 24.17 -3.70
N ALA A 63 -11.24 25.21 -4.05
CA ALA A 63 -12.58 25.42 -3.50
C ALA A 63 -13.60 24.39 -4.04
N SER A 64 -13.51 24.07 -5.34
CA SER A 64 -14.42 23.11 -5.98
C SER A 64 -14.17 21.68 -5.53
N ILE A 65 -12.91 21.22 -5.50
CA ILE A 65 -12.59 19.86 -5.02
C ILE A 65 -12.95 19.74 -3.55
N SER A 66 -12.58 20.70 -2.70
CA SER A 66 -12.82 20.56 -1.26
C SER A 66 -14.30 20.56 -0.92
N THR A 67 -15.11 21.46 -1.50
CA THR A 67 -16.54 21.58 -1.14
C THR A 67 -17.35 20.40 -1.66
N GLU A 68 -17.24 20.06 -2.95
CA GLU A 68 -18.01 18.94 -3.53
C GLU A 68 -17.58 17.59 -2.97
N LEU A 69 -16.29 17.40 -2.70
CA LEU A 69 -15.79 16.19 -2.06
C LEU A 69 -16.31 16.07 -0.64
N MET A 70 -16.32 17.17 0.14
CA MET A 70 -16.88 17.18 1.50
C MET A 70 -18.35 16.77 1.50
N GLU A 71 -19.17 17.30 0.60
CA GLU A 71 -20.59 16.94 0.50
C GLU A 71 -20.81 15.45 0.23
N ARG A 72 -19.94 14.83 -0.58
CA ARG A 72 -20.06 13.38 -0.89
C ARG A 72 -19.62 12.46 0.24
N ILE A 73 -18.75 12.93 1.15
CA ILE A 73 -18.20 12.12 2.24
C ILE A 73 -18.86 12.35 3.59
N ILE A 74 -19.80 13.30 3.68
CA ILE A 74 -20.54 13.62 4.91
C ILE A 74 -21.95 13.02 4.84
N ASN A 75 -22.40 12.48 5.97
CA ASN A 75 -23.80 12.20 6.25
C ASN A 75 -24.36 13.32 7.12
N VAL A 76 -25.57 13.77 6.79
CA VAL A 76 -26.32 14.73 7.60
C VAL A 76 -27.38 13.95 8.36
N GLU A 77 -27.25 13.91 9.67
CA GLU A 77 -28.20 13.23 10.55
C GLU A 77 -29.45 14.07 10.77
N LYS A 78 -30.52 13.45 11.28
CA LYS A 78 -31.83 14.10 11.46
C LYS A 78 -31.80 15.25 12.47
N ASP A 79 -30.85 15.23 13.39
CA ASP A 79 -30.60 16.26 14.40
C ASP A 79 -29.77 17.43 13.84
N GLY A 80 -29.37 17.37 12.57
CA GLY A 80 -28.50 18.35 11.93
C GLY A 80 -27.01 18.15 12.22
N SER A 81 -26.64 17.13 13.00
CA SER A 81 -25.26 16.73 13.18
C SER A 81 -24.69 16.16 11.88
N ARG A 82 -23.37 16.33 11.70
CA ARG A 82 -22.68 15.91 10.49
C ARG A 82 -21.62 14.91 10.84
N THR A 83 -21.67 13.74 10.23
CA THR A 83 -20.74 12.65 10.47
C THR A 83 -20.06 12.26 9.16
N PHE A 84 -18.77 11.93 9.19
CA PHE A 84 -18.14 11.36 8.01
C PHE A 84 -18.67 9.95 7.75
N LYS A 85 -18.73 9.58 6.47
CA LYS A 85 -18.87 8.19 6.06
C LYS A 85 -17.68 7.37 6.58
N ASN A 86 -17.96 6.14 6.99
CA ASN A 86 -16.97 5.23 7.57
C ASN A 86 -15.87 4.86 6.58
N VAL A 87 -16.22 4.63 5.32
CA VAL A 87 -15.25 4.22 4.30
C VAL A 87 -15.36 5.08 3.06
N ILE A 88 -14.24 5.70 2.67
CA ILE A 88 -14.13 6.54 1.49
C ILE A 88 -13.18 5.86 0.50
N ILE A 89 -13.72 5.35 -0.60
CA ILE A 89 -12.96 4.76 -1.71
C ILE A 89 -12.71 5.85 -2.75
N LEU A 90 -11.44 6.13 -3.03
CA LEU A 90 -11.03 7.14 -4.01
C LEU A 90 -10.47 6.48 -5.27
N ARG A 91 -10.98 6.87 -6.44
CA ARG A 91 -10.52 6.42 -7.76
C ARG A 91 -9.96 7.60 -8.55
N GLY A 92 -9.11 7.30 -9.54
CA GLY A 92 -8.60 8.30 -10.47
C GLY A 92 -7.47 9.19 -9.93
N MET A 93 -6.94 8.91 -8.73
CA MET A 93 -5.90 9.75 -8.09
C MET A 93 -4.63 9.92 -8.95
N GLN A 94 -4.21 8.88 -9.69
CA GLN A 94 -3.05 8.94 -10.60
C GLN A 94 -3.26 9.86 -11.81
N ARG A 95 -4.50 10.07 -12.24
CA ARG A 95 -4.84 10.87 -13.43
C ARG A 95 -4.96 12.37 -13.13
N LEU A 96 -4.88 12.74 -11.86
CA LEU A 96 -4.96 14.12 -11.43
C LEU A 96 -3.67 14.87 -11.79
N SER A 97 -3.82 16.12 -12.20
CA SER A 97 -2.70 17.05 -12.37
C SER A 97 -1.98 17.30 -11.04
N ALA A 98 -0.73 17.78 -11.10
CA ALA A 98 0.04 18.07 -9.90
C ALA A 98 -0.62 19.10 -8.97
N SER A 99 -1.33 20.10 -9.53
CA SER A 99 -2.10 21.08 -8.75
C SER A 99 -3.28 20.42 -8.04
N SER A 100 -4.03 19.54 -8.72
CA SER A 100 -5.15 18.83 -8.11
C SER A 100 -4.69 17.81 -7.05
N GLN A 101 -3.55 17.15 -7.26
CA GLN A 101 -2.94 16.29 -6.23
C GLN A 101 -2.52 17.10 -4.98
N LYS A 102 -2.03 18.34 -5.16
CA LYS A 102 -1.75 19.24 -4.04
C LYS A 102 -3.02 19.62 -3.28
N CYS A 103 -4.11 19.94 -3.99
CA CYS A 103 -5.40 20.24 -3.37
C CYS A 103 -5.93 19.03 -2.57
N LEU A 104 -5.81 17.82 -3.13
CA LEU A 104 -6.18 16.59 -2.43
C LEU A 104 -5.34 16.36 -1.16
N TYR A 105 -4.04 16.65 -1.20
CA TYR A 105 -3.18 16.57 -0.02
C TYR A 105 -3.62 17.55 1.07
N GLU A 106 -3.93 18.80 0.71
CA GLU A 106 -4.41 19.82 1.66
C GLU A 106 -5.75 19.39 2.27
N PHE A 107 -6.65 18.86 1.46
CA PHE A 107 -7.92 18.27 1.91
C PHE A 107 -7.73 17.10 2.88
N ILE A 108 -6.87 16.13 2.56
CA ILE A 108 -6.59 15.00 3.46
C ILE A 108 -5.95 15.49 4.77
N SER A 109 -5.06 16.49 4.69
CA SER A 109 -4.42 17.09 5.86
C SER A 109 -5.41 17.85 6.75
N MET A 110 -6.45 18.44 6.16
CA MET A 110 -7.55 19.06 6.87
C MET A 110 -8.42 18.02 7.59
N ILE A 111 -8.73 16.88 6.94
CA ILE A 111 -9.42 15.75 7.60
C ILE A 111 -8.58 15.20 8.75
N ASP A 112 -7.26 15.15 8.58
CA ASP A 112 -6.34 14.75 9.65
C ASP A 112 -6.33 15.74 10.83
N GLN A 113 -6.87 16.96 10.66
CA GLN A 113 -6.74 18.08 11.59
C GLN A 113 -5.31 18.25 12.06
N PHE A 114 -4.48 18.93 11.25
CA PHE A 114 -3.18 19.51 11.62
C PHE A 114 -2.63 18.95 12.95
N ASP A 115 -1.70 17.99 12.87
CA ASP A 115 -0.93 17.35 13.97
C ASP A 115 -0.23 18.38 14.92
N THR A 116 -1.00 19.27 15.53
CA THR A 116 -0.62 20.11 16.66
C THR A 116 -1.15 19.41 17.89
N ASN A 117 -0.26 19.20 18.86
CA ASN A 117 -0.39 18.35 20.06
C ASN A 117 -1.69 18.45 20.91
N GLU A 118 -2.64 19.31 20.56
CA GLU A 118 -3.93 19.51 21.22
C GLU A 118 -5.06 18.60 20.69
N SER A 119 -4.89 17.91 19.56
CA SER A 119 -5.93 17.05 18.93
C SER A 119 -5.84 15.56 19.28
N GLN A 120 -5.03 15.17 20.28
CA GLN A 120 -5.06 13.79 20.82
C GLN A 120 -6.39 13.54 21.55
N GLY A 121 -7.44 13.24 20.79
CA GLY A 121 -8.76 12.86 21.31
C GLY A 121 -9.96 13.50 20.59
N ASN A 122 -9.75 14.50 19.73
CA ASN A 122 -10.87 15.18 19.07
C ASN A 122 -11.33 14.45 17.82
N CYS A 123 -12.40 13.66 17.96
CA CYS A 123 -13.13 13.01 16.86
C CYS A 123 -13.90 14.00 15.98
N THR A 124 -13.54 15.29 15.91
CA THR A 124 -14.35 16.33 15.24
C THR A 124 -13.52 17.26 14.37
N VAL A 125 -13.76 17.27 13.06
CA VAL A 125 -13.09 18.16 12.09
C VAL A 125 -13.90 19.44 11.94
N LYS A 126 -13.26 20.62 12.03
CA LYS A 126 -13.88 21.88 11.65
C LYS A 126 -13.67 22.14 10.16
N PHE A 127 -14.76 22.32 9.41
CA PHE A 127 -14.74 22.70 8.01
C PHE A 127 -15.68 23.88 7.80
N ASN A 128 -15.11 25.04 7.42
CA ASN A 128 -15.83 26.31 7.41
C ASN A 128 -16.54 26.53 8.76
N ASP A 129 -17.86 26.78 8.74
CA ASP A 129 -18.69 26.99 9.92
C ASP A 129 -19.22 25.69 10.56
N TYR A 130 -18.79 24.53 10.07
CA TYR A 130 -19.33 23.23 10.46
C TYR A 130 -18.34 22.41 11.29
N VAL A 131 -18.89 21.68 12.26
CA VAL A 131 -18.15 20.66 13.02
C VAL A 131 -18.65 19.29 12.56
N ILE A 132 -17.74 18.47 12.05
CA ILE A 132 -18.05 17.16 11.47
C ILE A 132 -17.41 16.09 12.34
N GLN A 133 -18.19 15.12 12.81
CA GLN A 133 -17.67 14.04 13.62
C GLN A 133 -17.09 12.91 12.76
N LYS A 134 -15.96 12.36 13.20
CA LYS A 134 -15.28 11.22 12.60
C LYS A 134 -15.78 9.94 13.28
N PRO A 135 -16.34 8.98 12.53
CA PRO A 135 -16.81 7.73 13.11
C PRO A 135 -15.62 6.92 13.65
N GLU A 136 -15.93 5.99 14.57
CA GLU A 136 -14.92 5.13 15.19
C GLU A 136 -14.19 4.25 14.16
N LEU A 137 -14.92 3.77 13.16
CA LEU A 137 -14.38 3.09 11.99
C LEU A 137 -14.33 4.08 10.83
N PHE A 138 -13.16 4.70 10.62
CA PHE A 138 -12.93 5.63 9.50
C PHE A 138 -11.69 5.24 8.72
N VAL A 139 -11.80 5.08 7.40
CA VAL A 139 -10.66 4.86 6.51
C VAL A 139 -10.88 5.46 5.12
N ILE A 140 -9.80 5.98 4.54
CA ILE A 140 -9.75 6.41 3.13
C ILE A 140 -8.89 5.41 2.36
N ILE A 141 -9.41 4.89 1.26
CA ILE A 141 -8.80 3.82 0.45
C ILE A 141 -8.69 4.28 -1.00
N PRO A 142 -7.52 4.80 -1.43
CA PRO A 142 -7.27 5.00 -2.85
C PRO A 142 -7.09 3.66 -3.57
N ILE A 143 -7.72 3.54 -4.74
CA ILE A 143 -7.52 2.45 -5.68
C ILE A 143 -6.75 2.99 -6.89
N LEU A 144 -5.60 2.37 -7.14
CA LEU A 144 -4.64 2.74 -8.17
C LEU A 144 -4.63 1.69 -9.29
N ASP A 145 -4.43 2.15 -10.53
CA ASP A 145 -4.35 1.32 -11.73
C ASP A 145 -2.89 0.99 -12.05
N ASP A 146 -2.59 -0.30 -12.17
CA ASP A 146 -1.27 -0.82 -12.60
C ASP A 146 -0.87 -0.27 -13.97
N LYS A 147 -1.84 0.01 -14.85
CA LYS A 147 -1.56 0.55 -16.19
C LYS A 147 -1.06 1.99 -16.18
N LEU A 148 -1.36 2.72 -15.12
CA LEU A 148 -0.99 4.13 -14.93
C LEU A 148 0.21 4.28 -14.01
N TYR A 149 1.01 3.23 -13.89
CA TYR A 149 2.25 3.23 -13.12
C TYR A 149 3.18 4.40 -13.46
N HIS A 150 3.19 4.83 -14.73
CA HIS A 150 4.00 5.96 -15.18
C HIS A 150 3.51 7.33 -14.65
N ASP A 151 2.22 7.42 -14.29
CA ASP A 151 1.61 8.64 -13.77
C ASP A 151 1.86 8.70 -12.27
N LYS A 152 2.97 9.32 -11.91
CA LYS A 152 3.47 9.34 -10.53
C LYS A 152 2.60 10.19 -9.62
N LEU A 153 2.34 9.65 -8.43
CA LEU A 153 1.80 10.40 -7.32
C LEU A 153 2.89 11.26 -6.69
N LEU A 154 2.53 12.47 -6.28
CA LEU A 154 3.45 13.32 -5.51
C LEU A 154 3.79 12.64 -4.18
N GLN A 155 5.08 12.61 -3.82
CA GLN A 155 5.57 11.86 -2.66
C GLN A 155 4.85 12.24 -1.36
N TYR A 156 4.64 13.53 -1.12
CA TYR A 156 3.96 14.00 0.09
C TYR A 156 2.50 13.52 0.19
N LEU A 157 1.83 13.27 -0.96
CA LEU A 157 0.51 12.66 -1.00
C LEU A 157 0.60 11.15 -0.76
N LYS A 158 1.60 10.49 -1.35
CA LYS A 158 1.91 9.06 -1.12
C LYS A 158 2.10 8.74 0.37
N GLU A 159 2.83 9.62 1.07
CA GLU A 159 3.12 9.53 2.52
C GLU A 159 1.88 9.66 3.42
N LYS A 160 0.73 10.12 2.89
CA LYS A 160 -0.55 10.12 3.64
C LYS A 160 -1.19 8.73 3.73
N PHE A 161 -0.72 7.78 2.93
CA PHE A 161 -1.20 6.40 2.92
C PHE A 161 -0.11 5.49 3.50
N TRP A 162 -0.51 4.67 4.46
CA TRP A 162 0.41 3.94 5.33
C TRP A 162 1.14 2.81 4.62
N PHE A 163 0.39 2.00 3.86
CA PHE A 163 0.96 0.91 3.07
C PHE A 163 0.11 0.65 1.82
N CYS A 164 0.66 -0.14 0.90
CA CYS A 164 -0.04 -0.58 -0.30
C CYS A 164 -0.22 -2.10 -0.33
N ILE A 165 -1.36 -2.54 -0.85
CA ILE A 165 -1.60 -3.92 -1.24
C ILE A 165 -1.73 -4.05 -2.74
N HIS A 166 -1.19 -5.12 -3.29
CA HIS A 166 -1.37 -5.47 -4.69
C HIS A 166 -2.46 -6.55 -4.77
N GLN A 167 -3.57 -6.25 -5.44
CA GLN A 167 -4.66 -7.20 -5.67
C GLN A 167 -5.00 -7.26 -7.17
N LYS A 168 -4.67 -8.39 -7.80
CA LYS A 168 -5.10 -8.68 -9.17
C LYS A 168 -6.51 -9.27 -9.14
N VAL A 169 -7.35 -8.86 -10.07
CA VAL A 169 -8.66 -9.48 -10.33
C VAL A 169 -8.45 -10.61 -11.32
N ASN A 170 -8.54 -11.85 -10.86
CA ASN A 170 -8.70 -13.02 -11.71
C ASN A 170 -10.20 -13.30 -11.90
N VAL A 171 -10.56 -13.88 -13.05
CA VAL A 171 -11.95 -14.03 -13.50
C VAL A 171 -12.76 -14.99 -12.61
N ASP A 172 -12.10 -15.87 -11.85
CA ASP A 172 -12.74 -17.02 -11.18
C ASP A 172 -12.71 -16.98 -9.64
N GLU A 173 -12.36 -15.86 -9.01
CA GLU A 173 -12.41 -15.76 -7.54
C GLU A 173 -13.82 -15.42 -7.05
N GLU A 174 -14.67 -16.44 -6.91
CA GLU A 174 -15.93 -16.30 -6.18
C GLU A 174 -15.67 -15.91 -4.71
N ILE A 175 -16.51 -15.02 -4.21
CA ILE A 175 -16.51 -14.57 -2.83
C ILE A 175 -17.33 -15.58 -2.05
N ALA A 176 -16.67 -16.56 -1.44
CA ALA A 176 -17.26 -17.22 -0.28
C ALA A 176 -17.23 -16.20 0.88
N PRO A 177 -18.38 -15.67 1.32
CA PRO A 177 -18.41 -14.76 2.45
C PRO A 177 -18.09 -15.56 3.72
N ASN A 178 -16.95 -15.27 4.34
CA ASN A 178 -16.75 -15.70 5.71
C ASN A 178 -17.37 -14.63 6.59
N PHE A 179 -18.63 -14.85 6.99
CA PHE A 179 -19.36 -13.94 7.86
C PHE A 179 -18.66 -13.85 9.20
N GLN A 180 -18.31 -12.63 9.62
CA GLN A 180 -17.85 -12.36 10.97
C GLN A 180 -18.92 -11.51 11.65
N SER A 181 -19.73 -12.15 12.51
CA SER A 181 -20.63 -11.41 13.40
C SER A 181 -19.83 -10.42 14.25
N CYS A 182 -20.35 -9.20 14.41
CA CYS A 182 -19.76 -8.15 15.24
C CYS A 182 -18.37 -7.65 14.78
N TYR A 183 -18.23 -7.28 13.51
CA TYR A 183 -16.96 -6.77 12.95
C TYR A 183 -16.42 -5.55 13.73
N GLU A 184 -17.28 -4.59 14.07
CA GLU A 184 -16.90 -3.39 14.82
C GLU A 184 -16.38 -3.71 16.22
N GLU A 185 -17.10 -4.53 16.99
CA GLU A 185 -16.68 -4.96 18.33
C GLU A 185 -15.31 -5.69 18.28
N ASN A 186 -15.12 -6.54 17.27
CA ASN A 186 -13.84 -7.24 17.05
C ASN A 186 -12.69 -6.26 16.78
N VAL A 187 -12.92 -5.23 15.97
CA VAL A 187 -11.93 -4.18 15.71
C VAL A 187 -11.58 -3.42 16.99
N ILE A 188 -12.59 -3.04 17.78
CA ILE A 188 -12.40 -2.31 19.04
C ILE A 188 -11.60 -3.16 20.03
N PHE A 189 -11.94 -4.44 20.17
CA PHE A 189 -11.17 -5.38 20.98
C PHE A 189 -9.72 -5.51 20.50
N LEU A 190 -9.50 -5.67 19.19
CA LEU A 190 -8.17 -5.76 18.60
C LEU A 190 -7.34 -4.48 18.80
N ARG A 191 -7.98 -3.30 18.81
CA ARG A 191 -7.32 -2.03 19.15
C ARG A 191 -6.84 -2.01 20.59
N ASP A 192 -7.66 -2.49 21.53
CA ASP A 192 -7.26 -2.62 22.93
C ASP A 192 -6.07 -3.60 23.07
N GLN A 193 -6.12 -4.74 22.39
CA GLN A 193 -5.01 -5.70 22.38
C GLN A 193 -3.73 -5.12 21.76
N ALA A 194 -3.84 -4.34 20.68
CA ALA A 194 -2.71 -3.68 20.05
C ALA A 194 -1.93 -2.77 21.04
N SER A 195 -2.63 -2.15 22.01
CA SER A 195 -1.98 -1.33 23.04
C SER A 195 -1.10 -2.13 24.00
N LYS A 196 -1.37 -3.44 24.15
CA LYS A 196 -0.67 -4.37 25.05
C LYS A 196 0.50 -5.09 24.36
N VAL A 197 0.65 -4.95 23.05
CA VAL A 197 1.73 -5.61 22.30
C VAL A 197 3.10 -5.06 22.69
N HIS A 198 3.95 -5.97 23.16
CA HIS A 198 5.31 -5.66 23.56
C HIS A 198 6.27 -5.63 22.35
N VAL A 199 6.96 -4.50 22.19
CA VAL A 199 8.02 -4.32 21.19
C VAL A 199 9.36 -4.20 21.90
N ALA A 200 10.14 -5.28 21.88
CA ALA A 200 11.45 -5.33 22.51
C ALA A 200 12.42 -4.27 21.92
N PRO A 201 13.39 -3.76 22.71
CA PRO A 201 14.38 -2.81 22.22
C PRO A 201 15.18 -3.29 21.01
N ASP A 202 15.48 -4.59 20.93
CA ASP A 202 16.24 -5.16 19.81
C ASP A 202 15.42 -5.19 18.51
N ILE A 203 14.10 -5.37 18.61
CA ILE A 203 13.19 -5.23 17.47
C ILE A 203 13.15 -3.78 16.99
N LYS A 204 13.13 -2.81 17.90
CA LYS A 204 13.21 -1.39 17.52
C LYS A 204 14.52 -1.10 16.80
N ARG A 205 15.66 -1.53 17.35
CA ARG A 205 16.98 -1.41 16.72
C ARG A 205 17.00 -2.03 15.33
N TYR A 206 16.39 -3.20 15.18
CA TYR A 206 16.27 -3.87 13.90
C TYR A 206 15.48 -3.05 12.88
N ILE A 207 14.34 -2.46 13.26
CA ILE A 207 13.59 -1.53 12.40
C ILE A 207 14.48 -0.35 11.99
N TYR A 208 15.19 0.27 12.93
CA TYR A 208 16.12 1.37 12.62
C TYR A 208 17.20 0.93 11.62
N SER A 209 17.83 -0.23 11.84
CA SER A 209 18.83 -0.77 10.94
C SER A 209 18.30 -0.96 9.52
N LEU A 210 17.07 -1.48 9.36
CA LEU A 210 16.45 -1.66 8.05
C LEU A 210 16.16 -0.33 7.36
N VAL A 211 15.61 0.64 8.09
CA VAL A 211 15.32 1.97 7.52
C VAL A 211 16.61 2.67 7.10
N VAL A 212 17.66 2.63 7.93
CA VAL A 212 18.98 3.19 7.59
C VAL A 212 19.58 2.46 6.39
N HIS A 213 19.50 1.13 6.36
CA HIS A 213 19.98 0.32 5.23
C HIS A 213 19.24 0.71 3.94
N SER A 214 17.91 0.78 3.96
CA SER A 214 17.11 1.16 2.80
C SER A 214 17.35 2.60 2.34
N ARG A 215 17.72 3.54 3.23
CA ARG A 215 18.10 4.91 2.84
C ARG A 215 19.48 5.00 2.20
N ASN A 216 20.41 4.16 2.64
CA ASN A 216 21.79 4.13 2.16
C ASN A 216 21.99 3.20 0.97
N HIS A 217 20.99 2.36 0.66
CA HIS A 217 21.03 1.48 -0.50
C HIS A 217 21.22 2.28 -1.79
N ARG A 218 22.04 1.79 -2.72
CA ARG A 218 22.39 2.51 -3.95
C ARG A 218 21.16 2.95 -4.76
N LEU A 219 20.14 2.10 -4.82
CA LEU A 219 18.90 2.36 -5.55
C LEU A 219 18.06 3.53 -5.00
N THR A 220 18.22 3.90 -3.73
CA THR A 220 17.53 5.02 -3.07
C THR A 220 18.47 6.19 -2.78
N SER A 221 19.76 5.91 -2.61
CA SER A 221 20.82 6.91 -2.39
C SER A 221 21.06 7.75 -3.65
N LEU A 222 21.02 7.12 -4.84
CA LEU A 222 21.16 7.80 -6.13
C LEU A 222 19.85 8.39 -6.67
N ALA A 223 18.72 8.05 -6.04
CA ALA A 223 17.42 8.62 -6.38
C ALA A 223 17.19 9.94 -5.60
N PRO A 224 16.27 10.82 -6.04
CA PRO A 224 15.97 12.08 -5.36
C PRO A 224 15.69 11.87 -3.87
N LEU A 225 16.04 12.81 -2.99
CA LEU A 225 15.83 12.67 -1.53
C LEU A 225 14.39 12.26 -1.15
N GLN A 226 13.42 12.67 -1.96
CA GLN A 226 12.00 12.36 -1.84
C GLN A 226 11.67 10.87 -2.06
N SER A 227 12.54 10.10 -2.70
CA SER A 227 12.36 8.66 -2.92
C SER A 227 12.76 7.78 -1.72
N ARG A 228 13.25 8.40 -0.64
CA ARG A 228 13.78 7.71 0.55
C ARG A 228 12.71 7.63 1.63
N LEU A 229 12.80 6.61 2.48
CA LEU A 229 11.92 6.47 3.64
C LEU A 229 12.02 7.69 4.56
N SER A 230 10.89 8.31 4.89
CA SER A 230 10.81 9.36 5.90
C SER A 230 11.09 8.79 7.31
N THR A 231 11.34 9.65 8.30
CA THR A 231 11.55 9.20 9.70
C THR A 231 10.29 8.59 10.28
N ARG A 232 9.11 9.06 9.84
CA ARG A 232 7.79 8.51 10.16
C ARG A 232 7.65 7.03 9.79
N ALA A 233 8.39 6.55 8.78
CA ALA A 233 8.37 5.15 8.38
C ALA A 233 8.76 4.19 9.53
N ILE A 234 9.59 4.63 10.49
CA ILE A 234 9.99 3.82 11.65
C ILE A 234 8.77 3.49 12.52
N ASP A 235 8.00 4.52 12.88
CA ASP A 235 6.78 4.37 13.66
C ASP A 235 5.70 3.61 12.86
N GLU A 236 5.63 3.85 11.55
CA GLU A 236 4.70 3.16 10.68
C GLU A 236 4.97 1.65 10.54
N ILE A 237 6.23 1.26 10.45
CA ILE A 237 6.63 -0.15 10.43
C ILE A 237 6.31 -0.78 11.79
N ARG A 238 6.62 -0.08 12.90
CA ARG A 238 6.32 -0.54 14.26
C ARG A 238 4.82 -0.76 14.44
N ASP A 239 3.99 0.23 14.09
CA ASP A 239 2.54 0.18 14.24
C ASP A 239 1.94 -0.99 13.43
N LEU A 240 2.52 -1.30 12.28
CA LEU A 240 2.04 -2.39 11.43
C LEU A 240 2.41 -3.74 12.04
N CYS A 241 3.61 -3.85 12.63
CA CYS A 241 3.98 -5.03 13.41
C CYS A 241 3.02 -5.26 14.58
N VAL A 242 2.69 -4.20 15.31
CA VAL A 242 1.75 -4.25 16.44
C VAL A 242 0.36 -4.70 15.98
N ALA A 243 -0.16 -4.10 14.91
CA ALA A 243 -1.45 -4.50 14.35
C ALA A 243 -1.45 -5.95 13.84
N LEU A 244 -0.35 -6.42 13.23
CA LEU A 244 -0.20 -7.81 12.78
C LEU A 244 -0.23 -8.79 13.95
N VAL A 245 0.50 -8.51 15.02
CA VAL A 245 0.50 -9.36 16.23
C VAL A 245 -0.90 -9.42 16.83
N ALA A 246 -1.57 -8.28 17.00
CA ALA A 246 -2.92 -8.23 17.54
C ALA A 246 -3.90 -9.11 16.75
N VAL A 247 -3.82 -9.09 15.41
CA VAL A 247 -4.67 -9.91 14.54
C VAL A 247 -4.30 -11.40 14.61
N GLN A 248 -3.01 -11.74 14.63
CA GLN A 248 -2.55 -13.15 14.63
C GLN A 248 -2.82 -13.84 15.97
N ASN A 249 -2.69 -13.09 17.07
CA ASN A 249 -2.75 -13.60 18.44
C ASN A 249 -4.05 -13.21 19.14
N TYR A 250 -5.15 -13.12 18.38
CA TYR A 250 -6.48 -12.73 18.90
C TYR A 250 -6.93 -13.54 20.13
N ASN A 251 -6.44 -14.77 20.31
CA ASN A 251 -6.79 -15.67 21.41
C ASN A 251 -5.58 -16.13 22.25
N THR A 252 -4.42 -15.49 22.12
CA THR A 252 -3.21 -15.91 22.87
C THR A 252 -2.61 -14.73 23.64
N ASP A 253 -2.00 -15.03 24.79
CA ASP A 253 -1.31 -14.03 25.61
C ASP A 253 0.06 -13.64 25.03
N GLU A 254 0.47 -14.25 23.91
CA GLU A 254 1.75 -14.04 23.25
C GLU A 254 1.76 -12.77 22.39
N LEU A 255 1.66 -11.60 23.03
CA LEU A 255 1.62 -10.32 22.35
C LEU A 255 3.03 -9.71 22.17
N PHE A 256 3.94 -10.41 21.49
CA PHE A 256 5.29 -9.90 21.23
C PHE A 256 5.61 -9.81 19.74
N VAL A 257 6.29 -8.73 19.34
CA VAL A 257 6.75 -8.56 17.96
C VAL A 257 8.01 -9.39 17.72
N THR A 258 8.05 -10.12 16.61
CA THR A 258 9.21 -10.89 16.14
C THR A 258 9.83 -10.27 14.89
N PRO A 259 11.07 -10.66 14.51
CA PRO A 259 11.70 -10.18 13.28
C PRO A 259 10.87 -10.46 12.01
N ASP A 260 10.08 -11.52 11.98
CA ASP A 260 9.24 -11.86 10.81
C ASP A 260 8.08 -10.88 10.63
N HIS A 261 7.51 -10.36 11.73
CA HIS A 261 6.55 -9.27 11.67
C HIS A 261 7.18 -8.02 11.06
N VAL A 262 8.42 -7.70 11.45
CA VAL A 262 9.18 -6.59 10.89
C VAL A 262 9.44 -6.81 9.39
N LYS A 263 9.73 -8.05 8.96
CA LYS A 263 9.86 -8.40 7.53
C LYS A 263 8.59 -8.12 6.74
N VAL A 264 7.43 -8.51 7.27
CA VAL A 264 6.14 -8.23 6.63
C VAL A 264 5.86 -6.73 6.62
N ALA A 265 6.08 -6.02 7.73
CA ALA A 265 5.77 -4.61 7.83
C ALA A 265 6.65 -3.74 6.92
N MET A 266 7.97 -4.01 6.91
CA MET A 266 8.92 -3.36 6.01
C MET A 266 8.54 -3.57 4.54
N ARG A 267 8.07 -4.77 4.17
CA ARG A 267 7.56 -5.05 2.82
C ARG A 267 6.37 -4.18 2.43
N LYS A 268 5.49 -3.85 3.36
CA LYS A 268 4.24 -3.15 3.06
C LYS A 268 4.40 -1.64 3.13
N VAL A 269 5.05 -1.13 4.16
CA VAL A 269 5.27 0.31 4.37
C VAL A 269 6.51 0.78 3.60
N GLY A 270 7.63 0.08 3.77
CA GLY A 270 8.91 0.47 3.20
C GLY A 270 8.89 0.51 1.67
N TYR A 271 8.41 -0.55 1.02
CA TYR A 271 8.32 -0.55 -0.44
C TYR A 271 7.27 0.42 -0.99
N TRP A 272 6.20 0.68 -0.25
CA TRP A 272 5.24 1.70 -0.66
C TRP A 272 5.91 3.08 -0.66
N LEU A 273 6.66 3.44 0.38
CA LEU A 273 7.23 4.79 0.49
C LEU A 273 8.51 4.99 -0.33
N CYS A 274 9.30 3.94 -0.57
CA CYS A 274 10.48 4.00 -1.42
C CYS A 274 10.08 4.09 -2.90
N ASP A 275 10.42 5.19 -3.57
CA ASP A 275 10.25 5.34 -5.02
C ASP A 275 11.52 4.86 -5.75
N TRP A 276 11.74 3.54 -5.75
CA TRP A 276 12.85 2.89 -6.48
C TRP A 276 12.66 3.00 -8.01
N GLU A 277 11.46 3.36 -8.45
CA GLU A 277 11.02 3.50 -9.83
C GLU A 277 11.42 4.85 -10.44
N CYS A 278 11.89 5.79 -9.61
CA CYS A 278 12.63 6.97 -10.06
C CYS A 278 14.03 6.63 -10.60
N ASN A 279 14.53 5.41 -10.39
CA ASN A 279 15.80 5.01 -10.95
C ASN A 279 15.65 4.78 -12.47
N PRO A 280 16.43 5.47 -13.32
CA PRO A 280 16.41 5.28 -14.77
C PRO A 280 16.59 3.82 -15.21
N LEU A 281 17.23 2.99 -14.39
CA LEU A 281 17.41 1.56 -14.60
C LEU A 281 16.08 0.79 -14.67
N PHE A 282 15.04 1.23 -13.95
CA PHE A 282 13.74 0.55 -13.89
C PHE A 282 12.65 1.25 -14.72
N THR A 283 12.91 2.44 -15.27
CA THR A 283 11.99 3.13 -16.16
C THR A 283 11.78 2.31 -17.45
N PRO A 284 10.54 1.87 -17.76
CA PRO A 284 10.26 1.25 -19.05
C PRO A 284 10.53 2.27 -20.17
N PRO A 285 11.12 1.86 -21.31
CA PRO A 285 11.32 2.78 -22.42
C PRO A 285 9.97 3.35 -22.86
N SER A 286 9.89 4.68 -23.02
CA SER A 286 8.66 5.44 -23.30
C SER A 286 7.95 5.07 -24.60
N LYS A 287 8.56 4.20 -25.42
CA LYS A 287 7.95 3.57 -26.59
C LYS A 287 8.40 2.11 -26.62
N PRO A 288 7.50 1.14 -26.87
CA PRO A 288 7.91 -0.21 -27.19
C PRO A 288 8.67 -0.17 -28.52
N GLN A 289 9.99 -0.08 -28.46
CA GLN A 289 10.82 -0.22 -29.64
C GLN A 289 10.72 -1.68 -30.08
N LYS A 290 9.97 -1.93 -31.15
CA LYS A 290 9.70 -3.27 -31.67
C LYS A 290 10.95 -4.06 -32.10
N HIS A 291 12.14 -3.46 -32.15
CA HIS A 291 13.33 -4.07 -32.74
C HIS A 291 14.68 -3.70 -32.09
N GLN A 292 14.75 -3.44 -30.77
CA GLN A 292 16.03 -3.49 -30.08
C GLN A 292 16.07 -4.74 -29.20
N GLY A 293 17.10 -5.57 -29.41
CA GLY A 293 17.29 -6.83 -28.71
C GLY A 293 17.20 -6.65 -27.20
N PHE A 294 16.72 -7.69 -26.51
CA PHE A 294 16.80 -7.79 -25.06
C PHE A 294 18.27 -7.61 -24.64
N ASP A 295 18.62 -6.49 -24.03
CA ASP A 295 19.95 -6.31 -23.45
C ASP A 295 20.02 -7.10 -22.14
N GLU A 296 20.50 -8.34 -22.24
CA GLU A 296 20.66 -9.26 -21.11
C GLU A 296 21.53 -8.68 -19.98
N SER A 297 22.44 -7.75 -20.30
CA SER A 297 23.32 -7.11 -19.32
C SER A 297 22.57 -6.15 -18.41
N VAL A 298 21.66 -5.34 -18.97
CA VAL A 298 20.80 -4.41 -18.24
C VAL A 298 19.79 -5.18 -17.40
N GLU A 299 19.25 -6.28 -17.93
CA GLU A 299 18.30 -7.12 -17.22
C GLU A 299 18.96 -7.89 -16.06
N TYR A 300 20.18 -8.40 -16.27
CA TYR A 300 21.01 -8.99 -15.21
C TYR A 300 21.33 -7.97 -14.10
N GLN A 301 21.65 -6.73 -14.46
CA GLN A 301 21.89 -5.65 -13.50
C GLN A 301 20.63 -5.32 -12.69
N LYS A 302 19.45 -5.24 -13.33
CA LYS A 302 18.17 -5.08 -12.63
C LYS A 302 17.94 -6.23 -11.64
N ARG A 303 18.15 -7.47 -12.05
CA ARG A 303 18.01 -8.66 -11.19
C ARG A 303 19.00 -8.65 -10.03
N MET A 304 20.24 -8.24 -10.25
CA MET A 304 21.26 -8.18 -9.19
C MET A 304 20.94 -7.07 -8.18
N GLU A 305 20.53 -5.90 -8.63
CA GLU A 305 20.16 -4.77 -7.76
C GLU A 305 18.87 -5.08 -6.97
N ILE A 306 17.89 -5.75 -7.59
CA ILE A 306 16.75 -6.34 -6.88
C ILE A 306 17.26 -7.41 -5.90
N LYS A 307 18.16 -8.31 -6.31
CA LYS A 307 18.69 -9.39 -5.46
C LYS A 307 19.44 -8.87 -4.23
N MET A 308 20.13 -7.74 -4.36
CA MET A 308 20.82 -7.05 -3.26
C MET A 308 19.85 -6.31 -2.34
N LEU A 309 18.70 -5.85 -2.84
CA LEU A 309 17.57 -5.41 -2.02
C LEU A 309 16.84 -6.59 -1.35
N THR A 310 16.81 -7.77 -1.99
CA THR A 310 16.15 -8.99 -1.51
C THR A 310 17.11 -9.89 -0.72
N GLY A 311 17.38 -9.54 0.53
CA GLY A 311 17.40 -10.60 1.55
C GLY A 311 15.99 -11.25 1.68
N ASP A 312 15.72 -12.00 2.75
CA ASP A 312 14.43 -12.64 3.17
C ASP A 312 13.13 -11.78 3.14
N TRP A 313 13.12 -10.65 2.45
CA TRP A 313 12.22 -9.52 2.59
C TRP A 313 11.34 -9.28 1.36
N TYR A 314 11.16 -10.22 0.43
CA TYR A 314 10.27 -10.01 -0.72
C TYR A 314 9.08 -10.97 -0.74
N GLY A 315 7.94 -10.51 -1.25
CA GLY A 315 6.74 -11.34 -1.34
C GLY A 315 5.52 -10.70 -2.00
N SER A 316 5.51 -9.39 -2.30
CA SER A 316 4.35 -8.74 -2.95
C SER A 316 4.49 -8.53 -4.46
N ASP A 317 5.68 -8.44 -5.05
CA ASP A 317 5.84 -8.48 -6.52
C ASP A 317 6.27 -9.86 -7.03
N TYR A 318 5.94 -10.91 -6.26
CA TYR A 318 6.23 -12.28 -6.65
C TYR A 318 5.66 -12.59 -8.03
N THR A 319 4.54 -12.02 -8.47
CA THR A 319 4.03 -12.23 -9.83
C THR A 319 4.93 -11.73 -10.98
N TYR A 320 5.81 -10.75 -10.76
CA TYR A 320 6.79 -10.32 -11.77
C TYR A 320 8.03 -11.24 -11.75
N VAL A 321 8.43 -11.68 -10.57
CA VAL A 321 9.50 -12.67 -10.35
C VAL A 321 9.06 -14.07 -10.80
N GLU A 322 7.80 -14.43 -10.64
CA GLU A 322 7.17 -15.70 -10.99
C GLU A 322 7.00 -15.82 -12.49
N ARG A 323 6.51 -14.77 -13.18
CA ARG A 323 6.54 -14.71 -14.66
C ARG A 323 7.97 -14.82 -15.21
N TYR A 324 8.92 -14.27 -14.48
CA TYR A 324 10.33 -14.35 -14.82
C TYR A 324 10.91 -15.76 -14.54
N ILE A 325 10.58 -16.40 -13.42
CA ILE A 325 10.96 -17.77 -13.06
C ILE A 325 10.28 -18.81 -13.97
N GLU A 326 9.01 -18.62 -14.33
CA GLU A 326 8.27 -19.45 -15.29
C GLU A 326 8.92 -19.38 -16.68
N LYS A 327 9.33 -18.18 -17.11
CA LYS A 327 10.06 -17.98 -18.37
C LYS A 327 11.45 -18.62 -18.37
N MET A 328 12.07 -18.75 -17.19
CA MET A 328 13.41 -19.31 -17.00
C MET A 328 13.40 -20.72 -16.38
N ARG A 329 12.24 -21.40 -16.43
CA ARG A 329 12.08 -22.75 -15.87
C ARG A 329 12.97 -23.73 -16.63
N SER A 330 13.51 -24.72 -15.91
CA SER A 330 14.35 -25.76 -16.50
C SER A 330 13.63 -26.47 -17.63
N VAL A 331 14.19 -26.42 -18.83
CA VAL A 331 13.69 -27.12 -20.02
C VAL A 331 14.40 -28.47 -20.11
N LYS A 332 13.68 -29.51 -20.53
CA LYS A 332 14.31 -30.82 -20.75
C LYS A 332 15.21 -30.71 -21.98
N ASP A 333 16.49 -31.04 -21.82
CA ASP A 333 17.49 -30.98 -22.88
C ASP A 333 18.34 -32.24 -22.80
N GLU A 334 18.19 -33.11 -23.80
CA GLU A 334 18.82 -34.42 -23.84
C GLU A 334 20.32 -34.34 -24.12
N ASN A 335 20.81 -33.17 -24.54
CA ASN A 335 22.23 -32.90 -24.78
C ASN A 335 22.93 -32.26 -23.57
N SER A 336 22.18 -31.89 -22.51
CA SER A 336 22.76 -31.46 -21.23
C SER A 336 23.20 -32.68 -20.43
N PRO A 337 24.36 -32.61 -19.73
CA PRO A 337 24.84 -33.71 -18.88
C PRO A 337 23.88 -34.09 -17.74
N THR A 338 22.88 -33.26 -17.44
CA THR A 338 21.86 -33.51 -16.41
C THR A 338 20.46 -33.79 -16.97
N GLY A 339 20.29 -33.80 -18.30
CA GLY A 339 19.00 -34.02 -18.97
C GLY A 339 18.04 -32.83 -18.94
N TYR A 340 18.44 -31.73 -18.31
CA TYR A 340 17.71 -30.47 -18.23
C TYR A 340 18.69 -29.29 -18.39
N THR A 341 18.24 -28.20 -19.00
CA THR A 341 18.96 -26.92 -19.06
C THR A 341 18.20 -25.86 -18.29
N ASN A 342 18.91 -25.13 -17.44
CA ASN A 342 18.40 -23.95 -16.76
C ASN A 342 19.33 -22.78 -17.06
N GLN A 343 18.83 -21.84 -17.86
CA GLN A 343 19.59 -20.72 -18.37
C GLN A 343 20.20 -19.85 -17.25
N VAL A 344 19.55 -19.78 -16.07
CA VAL A 344 20.07 -19.05 -14.90
C VAL A 344 21.27 -19.77 -14.27
N ILE A 345 21.30 -21.11 -14.31
CA ILE A 345 22.39 -21.91 -13.74
C ILE A 345 23.57 -21.95 -14.73
N GLU A 346 23.31 -22.14 -16.01
CA GLU A 346 24.33 -22.15 -17.07
C GLU A 346 25.08 -20.80 -17.16
N ASP A 347 24.36 -19.67 -17.07
CA ASP A 347 24.97 -18.33 -17.06
C ASP A 347 25.89 -18.10 -15.85
N VAL A 348 25.60 -18.74 -14.72
CA VAL A 348 26.44 -18.66 -13.51
C VAL A 348 27.65 -19.58 -13.67
N ILE A 349 27.48 -20.78 -14.20
CA ILE A 349 28.57 -21.74 -14.45
C ILE A 349 29.57 -21.17 -15.47
N ALA A 350 29.08 -20.57 -16.55
CA ALA A 350 29.92 -19.94 -17.59
C ALA A 350 30.74 -18.76 -17.05
N LYS A 351 30.23 -18.04 -16.04
CA LYS A 351 30.95 -16.93 -15.38
C LYS A 351 31.96 -17.37 -14.32
N VAL A 352 31.81 -18.57 -13.78
CA VAL A 352 32.68 -19.12 -12.72
C VAL A 352 33.78 -20.02 -13.30
N HIS A 353 33.83 -20.23 -14.62
CA HIS A 353 34.95 -20.91 -15.26
C HIS A 353 36.25 -20.14 -14.99
N PRO A 354 37.23 -20.73 -14.27
CA PRO A 354 38.55 -20.15 -14.16
C PRO A 354 39.16 -20.10 -15.57
N PRO A 355 39.89 -19.02 -15.93
CA PRO A 355 40.61 -19.00 -17.20
C PRO A 355 41.62 -20.15 -17.17
N ILE A 356 41.51 -21.08 -18.12
CA ILE A 356 42.58 -22.04 -18.45
C ILE A 356 43.54 -21.35 -19.40
#